data_AF-A0A7I7L3W8-F1
#
_entry.id   AF-A0A7I7L3W8-F1
#
_cell.length_a   1.000
_cell.length_b   1.000
_cell.length_c   1.000
_cell.angle_alpha   90.00
_cell.angle_beta   90.00
_cell.angle_gamma   90.00
#
_symmetry.space_group_name_H-M   'P 1'
#
loop_
_entity.id
_entity.type
_entity.pdbx_description
1 polymer ?
#
loop_
_entity_poly.entity_id
_entity_poly.type
_entity_poly.pdbx_seq_one_letter_code
_entity_poly.pdbx_strand_id
1 'polypeptide(L)'
;MCCGVGTVADVELERVAFESLDDAVALVDLRPVTVESLWRSVLESLKCGDADSVTVIYPSWWTPRRVGVIRTAAEVLGDKAVMKPRSWLLDQASTSAVATVEIADGFVVVSGSTVVAETRRREQRAVVEAVVSAVLRMATIDTIVIDAPRTVCGAGTLSALIAEELRAAGGMTVLEIGDMELRKLAAGIVPSDASDDDGASEGAGRRRWQLALMVPIVSAVLGVGVAVHRPTPPTVQDVVPTTVVVEGHVALEVPSGWPVRRVVAGPGSARLQISSPSDPEVALHVTQSKVALAGLDATAEFLKSAIDSAPAGVFVDFNPAGQNAGRPVVTYREVRSGHDVRWTVWVDKAIRISIGCQSRHGLGAATSSECDRAVRSARAVM
;
A
#
# COMPACT_ATOMS: atom_id res chain seq x y z
N MET A 1 -19.06 -8.00 0.09
CA MET A 1 -20.52 -7.96 -0.10
C MET A 1 -20.90 -8.78 -1.32
N CYS A 2 -21.65 -9.88 -1.16
CA CYS A 2 -22.34 -10.55 -2.27
C CYS A 2 -23.55 -9.70 -2.74
N CYS A 3 -24.16 -10.05 -3.88
CA CYS A 3 -25.26 -9.28 -4.50
C CYS A 3 -26.60 -9.41 -3.73
N GLY A 4 -26.65 -8.80 -2.55
CA GLY A 4 -27.75 -8.79 -1.59
C GLY A 4 -27.19 -8.30 -0.26
N VAL A 5 -27.80 -7.28 0.35
CA VAL A 5 -27.17 -6.42 1.37
C VAL A 5 -26.82 -7.19 2.67
N GLY A 6 -25.66 -7.85 2.67
CA GLY A 6 -24.96 -8.32 3.85
C GLY A 6 -23.94 -7.29 4.29
N THR A 7 -24.24 -6.57 5.38
CA THR A 7 -23.20 -5.97 6.22
C THR A 7 -22.31 -7.08 6.78
N VAL A 8 -21.00 -6.85 6.90
CA VAL A 8 -20.15 -7.72 7.74
C VAL A 8 -20.79 -7.74 9.13
N ALA A 9 -20.94 -8.93 9.72
CA ALA A 9 -21.64 -9.09 11.00
C ALA A 9 -20.90 -8.40 12.16
N ASP A 10 -19.60 -8.16 11.98
CA ASP A 10 -18.69 -7.47 12.89
C ASP A 10 -17.85 -6.43 12.12
N VAL A 11 -18.19 -5.16 12.29
CA VAL A 11 -17.52 -4.01 11.66
C VAL A 11 -16.14 -3.74 12.27
N GLU A 12 -15.89 -4.17 13.51
CA GLU A 12 -14.57 -4.06 14.13
C GLU A 12 -13.63 -5.13 13.56
N LEU A 13 -14.11 -6.37 13.39
CA LEU A 13 -13.38 -7.44 12.72
C LEU A 13 -12.97 -7.05 11.29
N GLU A 14 -13.89 -6.43 10.52
CA GLU A 14 -13.60 -5.86 9.19
C GLU A 14 -12.49 -4.81 9.24
N ARG A 15 -12.62 -3.81 10.14
CA ARG A 15 -11.65 -2.72 10.32
C ARG A 15 -10.25 -3.26 10.64
N VAL A 16 -10.15 -4.18 11.60
CA VAL A 16 -8.87 -4.79 12.01
C VAL A 16 -8.26 -5.65 10.89
N ALA A 17 -9.08 -6.30 10.07
CA ALA A 17 -8.63 -7.09 8.93
C ALA A 17 -7.99 -6.21 7.84
N PHE A 18 -8.60 -5.05 7.52
CA PHE A 18 -7.99 -4.05 6.64
C PHE A 18 -6.71 -3.47 7.24
N GLU A 19 -6.78 -2.90 8.46
CA GLU A 19 -5.62 -2.28 9.14
C GLU A 19 -4.40 -3.21 9.24
N SER A 20 -4.63 -4.52 9.35
CA SER A 20 -3.59 -5.55 9.49
C SER A 20 -3.23 -6.27 8.19
N LEU A 21 -3.78 -5.91 7.03
CA LEU A 21 -3.65 -6.65 5.77
C LEU A 21 -2.19 -6.79 5.26
N ASP A 22 -1.27 -5.92 5.69
CA ASP A 22 0.18 -6.03 5.41
C ASP A 22 0.99 -6.69 6.54
N ASP A 23 0.42 -6.96 7.71
CA ASP A 23 1.10 -7.67 8.80
C ASP A 23 1.01 -9.20 8.60
N ALA A 24 1.47 -9.98 9.58
CA ALA A 24 1.30 -11.44 9.63
C ALA A 24 0.26 -11.88 10.69
N VAL A 25 0.14 -11.08 11.75
CA VAL A 25 -0.73 -11.31 12.90
C VAL A 25 -1.44 -10.00 13.24
N ALA A 26 -2.74 -10.08 13.51
CA ALA A 26 -3.58 -8.98 13.99
C ALA A 26 -3.93 -9.22 15.47
N LEU A 27 -4.48 -8.19 16.15
CA LEU A 27 -5.04 -8.31 17.49
C LEU A 27 -6.55 -8.09 17.45
N VAL A 28 -7.33 -9.11 17.84
CA VAL A 28 -8.78 -9.06 18.01
C VAL A 28 -9.09 -9.48 19.45
N ASP A 29 -9.87 -8.70 20.19
CA ASP A 29 -10.10 -8.89 21.64
C ASP A 29 -8.82 -9.10 22.47
N LEU A 30 -7.75 -8.36 22.12
CA LEU A 30 -6.39 -8.50 22.66
C LEU A 30 -5.71 -9.85 22.41
N ARG A 31 -6.27 -10.71 21.54
CA ARG A 31 -5.71 -12.03 21.17
C ARG A 31 -5.01 -11.96 19.79
N PRO A 32 -3.84 -12.59 19.64
CA PRO A 32 -3.18 -12.70 18.35
C PRO A 32 -3.92 -13.69 17.43
N VAL A 33 -4.31 -13.24 16.25
CA VAL A 33 -4.91 -14.06 15.17
C VAL A 33 -4.08 -13.89 13.90
N THR A 34 -3.97 -14.92 13.05
CA THR A 34 -3.27 -14.72 11.76
C THR A 34 -4.13 -13.85 10.86
N VAL A 35 -3.49 -13.00 10.06
CA VAL A 35 -4.21 -12.12 9.12
C VAL A 35 -5.04 -12.95 8.12
N GLU A 36 -4.56 -14.13 7.74
CA GLU A 36 -5.33 -15.08 6.92
C GLU A 36 -6.58 -15.62 7.64
N SER A 37 -6.47 -16.06 8.91
CA SER A 37 -7.64 -16.53 9.67
C SER A 37 -8.65 -15.42 9.93
N LEU A 38 -8.17 -14.19 10.13
CA LEU A 38 -9.00 -13.01 10.31
C LEU A 38 -9.79 -12.68 9.04
N TRP A 39 -9.12 -12.64 7.89
CA TRP A 39 -9.80 -12.45 6.60
C TRP A 39 -10.75 -13.60 6.28
N ARG A 40 -10.41 -14.83 6.63
CA ARG A 40 -11.32 -15.99 6.51
C ARG A 40 -12.62 -15.74 7.27
N SER A 41 -12.56 -15.36 8.55
CA SER A 41 -13.77 -15.08 9.34
C SER A 41 -14.56 -13.84 8.91
N VAL A 42 -13.89 -12.78 8.44
CA VAL A 42 -14.58 -11.63 7.82
C VAL A 42 -15.36 -12.08 6.58
N LEU A 43 -14.77 -12.92 5.74
CA LEU A 43 -15.44 -13.46 4.55
C LEU A 43 -16.55 -14.46 4.91
N GLU A 44 -16.34 -15.39 5.85
CA GLU A 44 -17.38 -16.31 6.34
C GLU A 44 -18.62 -15.57 6.90
N SER A 45 -18.43 -14.39 7.49
CA SER A 45 -19.54 -13.57 7.99
C SER A 45 -20.38 -12.95 6.86
N LEU A 46 -19.80 -12.77 5.66
CA LEU A 46 -20.50 -12.36 4.45
C LEU A 46 -21.23 -13.59 3.89
N LYS A 47 -22.38 -13.92 4.51
CA LYS A 47 -23.24 -15.06 4.13
C LYS A 47 -23.74 -14.99 2.69
N CYS A 48 -22.89 -15.42 1.78
CA CYS A 48 -23.23 -15.87 0.45
C CYS A 48 -23.80 -17.30 0.59
N GLY A 49 -24.91 -17.62 -0.09
CA GLY A 49 -25.42 -18.99 -0.14
C GLY A 49 -24.51 -19.89 -0.98
N ASP A 50 -24.76 -21.20 -0.97
CA ASP A 50 -24.01 -22.20 -1.74
C ASP A 50 -23.84 -21.77 -3.21
N ALA A 51 -22.63 -21.35 -3.59
CA ALA A 51 -22.34 -20.76 -4.88
C ALA A 51 -21.11 -21.41 -5.54
N ASP A 52 -21.30 -21.93 -6.76
CA ASP A 52 -20.26 -22.56 -7.59
C ASP A 52 -19.04 -21.63 -7.83
N SER A 53 -19.22 -20.31 -7.76
CA SER A 53 -18.12 -19.35 -7.92
C SER A 53 -18.41 -17.96 -7.37
N VAL A 54 -17.35 -17.32 -6.85
CA VAL A 54 -17.39 -15.97 -6.27
C VAL A 54 -16.33 -15.08 -6.93
N THR A 55 -16.75 -13.99 -7.56
CA THR A 55 -15.85 -13.01 -8.19
C THR A 55 -15.49 -11.91 -7.20
N VAL A 56 -14.26 -11.89 -6.71
CA VAL A 56 -13.79 -10.93 -5.71
C VAL A 56 -13.17 -9.72 -6.39
N ILE A 57 -13.81 -8.55 -6.24
CA ILE A 57 -13.33 -7.27 -6.77
C ILE A 57 -12.46 -6.57 -5.71
N TYR A 58 -11.20 -6.28 -6.04
CA TYR A 58 -10.23 -5.63 -5.15
C TYR A 58 -9.65 -4.33 -5.75
N PRO A 59 -9.24 -3.32 -4.95
CA PRO A 59 -8.66 -2.06 -5.47
C PRO A 59 -7.40 -2.29 -6.32
N SER A 60 -7.30 -1.68 -7.50
CA SER A 60 -6.34 -2.12 -8.54
C SER A 60 -4.87 -1.92 -8.17
N TRP A 61 -4.61 -1.00 -7.24
CA TRP A 61 -3.30 -0.66 -6.68
C TRP A 61 -2.83 -1.61 -5.56
N TRP A 62 -3.63 -2.64 -5.21
CA TRP A 62 -3.20 -3.64 -4.25
C TRP A 62 -2.06 -4.52 -4.78
N THR A 63 -1.07 -4.76 -3.92
CA THR A 63 0.06 -5.63 -4.27
C THR A 63 -0.40 -7.09 -4.42
N PRO A 64 0.30 -7.91 -5.24
CA PRO A 64 0.00 -9.34 -5.37
C PRO A 64 -0.01 -10.12 -4.06
N ARG A 65 0.67 -9.63 -3.01
CA ARG A 65 0.60 -10.19 -1.65
C ARG A 65 -0.78 -10.00 -1.02
N ARG A 66 -1.34 -8.78 -1.04
CA ARG A 66 -2.67 -8.50 -0.48
C ARG A 66 -3.76 -9.27 -1.22
N VAL A 67 -3.68 -9.28 -2.55
CA VAL A 67 -4.56 -10.11 -3.41
C VAL A 67 -4.41 -11.60 -3.08
N GLY A 68 -3.19 -12.07 -2.78
CA GLY A 68 -2.92 -13.44 -2.34
C GLY A 68 -3.62 -13.79 -1.01
N VAL A 69 -3.53 -12.93 0.01
CA VAL A 69 -4.21 -13.13 1.30
C VAL A 69 -5.73 -13.25 1.11
N ILE A 70 -6.35 -12.31 0.37
CA ILE A 70 -7.80 -12.36 0.14
C ILE A 70 -8.21 -13.57 -0.71
N ARG A 71 -7.41 -13.96 -1.70
CA ARG A 71 -7.68 -15.15 -2.51
C ARG A 71 -7.74 -16.42 -1.66
N THR A 72 -6.77 -16.64 -0.77
CA THR A 72 -6.73 -17.81 0.10
C THR A 72 -7.78 -17.76 1.23
N ALA A 73 -8.14 -16.56 1.68
CA ALA A 73 -9.30 -16.40 2.57
C ALA A 73 -10.62 -16.70 1.84
N ALA A 74 -10.76 -16.34 0.56
CA ALA A 74 -11.99 -16.50 -0.23
C ALA A 74 -12.28 -17.95 -0.66
N GLU A 75 -11.37 -18.90 -0.44
CA GLU A 75 -11.57 -20.33 -0.66
C GLU A 75 -12.73 -20.92 0.19
N VAL A 76 -13.16 -20.21 1.26
CA VAL A 76 -14.32 -20.59 2.08
C VAL A 76 -15.68 -20.14 1.51
N LEU A 77 -15.71 -19.35 0.44
CA LEU A 77 -16.93 -18.76 -0.11
C LEU A 77 -17.57 -19.59 -1.25
N GLY A 78 -16.93 -20.69 -1.66
CA GLY A 78 -17.40 -21.57 -2.74
C GLY A 78 -16.25 -22.17 -3.54
N ASP A 79 -16.56 -23.14 -4.40
CA ASP A 79 -15.58 -23.97 -5.14
C ASP A 79 -14.55 -23.18 -5.98
N LYS A 80 -14.82 -21.92 -6.31
CA LYS A 80 -13.94 -21.09 -7.15
C LYS A 80 -14.01 -19.59 -6.87
N ALA A 81 -12.97 -19.07 -6.22
CA ALA A 81 -12.71 -17.63 -6.15
C ALA A 81 -12.08 -17.08 -7.46
N VAL A 82 -12.68 -16.06 -8.05
CA VAL A 82 -12.19 -15.35 -9.25
C VAL A 82 -11.76 -13.94 -8.87
N MET A 83 -10.47 -13.69 -8.76
CA MET A 83 -9.92 -12.38 -8.38
C MET A 83 -9.92 -11.41 -9.58
N LYS A 84 -10.46 -10.20 -9.42
CA LYS A 84 -10.43 -9.14 -10.43
C LYS A 84 -10.10 -7.76 -9.83
N PRO A 85 -9.24 -6.95 -10.49
CA PRO A 85 -9.00 -5.59 -10.04
C PRO A 85 -10.23 -4.70 -10.29
N ARG A 86 -10.33 -3.60 -9.56
CA ARG A 86 -11.41 -2.63 -9.64
C ARG A 86 -11.47 -1.93 -11.01
N SER A 87 -10.31 -1.70 -11.64
CA SER A 87 -10.20 -1.17 -13.00
C SER A 87 -10.95 -2.06 -13.99
N TRP A 88 -10.75 -3.39 -13.95
CA TRP A 88 -11.47 -4.33 -14.81
C TRP A 88 -13.00 -4.26 -14.65
N LEU A 89 -13.53 -3.84 -13.50
CA LEU A 89 -14.96 -3.58 -13.34
C LEU A 89 -15.37 -2.20 -13.88
N LEU A 90 -14.52 -1.18 -13.72
CA LEU A 90 -14.74 0.18 -14.23
C LEU A 90 -14.61 0.25 -15.76
N ASP A 91 -13.78 -0.59 -16.35
CA ASP A 91 -13.65 -0.77 -17.80
C ASP A 91 -14.98 -1.26 -18.42
N GLN A 92 -15.85 -1.94 -17.65
CA GLN A 92 -17.20 -2.33 -18.10
C GLN A 92 -18.16 -1.14 -18.24
N ALA A 93 -17.77 0.08 -17.83
CA ALA A 93 -18.56 1.30 -17.99
C ALA A 93 -18.43 1.93 -19.39
N SER A 94 -17.44 1.54 -20.21
CA SER A 94 -17.29 2.04 -21.58
C SER A 94 -16.57 1.04 -22.48
N THR A 95 -17.05 0.87 -23.71
CA THR A 95 -16.44 -0.03 -24.72
C THR A 95 -15.30 0.62 -25.51
N SER A 96 -15.09 1.94 -25.38
CA SER A 96 -13.90 2.63 -25.89
C SER A 96 -12.69 2.33 -25.01
N ALA A 97 -11.47 2.59 -25.51
CA ALA A 97 -10.29 2.59 -24.64
C ALA A 97 -10.46 3.62 -23.50
N VAL A 98 -10.08 3.24 -22.27
CA VAL A 98 -10.27 4.04 -21.06
C VAL A 98 -8.94 4.27 -20.36
N ALA A 99 -8.74 5.45 -19.77
CA ALA A 99 -7.85 5.60 -18.61
C ALA A 99 -8.69 5.80 -17.35
N THR A 100 -8.42 5.00 -16.32
CA THR A 100 -9.27 4.84 -15.14
C THR A 100 -8.61 5.50 -13.92
N VAL A 101 -9.36 6.32 -13.19
CA VAL A 101 -8.88 7.16 -12.08
C VAL A 101 -9.56 6.73 -10.78
N GLU A 102 -8.88 5.94 -9.94
CA GLU A 102 -9.37 5.48 -8.64
C GLU A 102 -9.00 6.47 -7.51
N ILE A 103 -9.99 7.05 -6.82
CA ILE A 103 -9.77 7.97 -5.70
C ILE A 103 -9.84 7.24 -4.35
N ALA A 104 -8.69 7.13 -3.66
CA ALA A 104 -8.58 6.61 -2.30
C ALA A 104 -8.26 7.74 -1.30
N ASP A 105 -8.29 7.48 0.02
CA ASP A 105 -8.11 8.55 1.04
C ASP A 105 -6.77 9.30 0.93
N GLY A 106 -5.65 8.57 0.79
CA GLY A 106 -4.31 9.16 0.79
C GLY A 106 -3.77 9.57 -0.59
N PHE A 107 -4.37 9.09 -1.68
CA PHE A 107 -3.83 9.16 -3.04
C PHE A 107 -4.90 8.89 -4.11
N VAL A 108 -4.62 9.30 -5.34
CA VAL A 108 -5.38 8.97 -6.55
C VAL A 108 -4.51 8.08 -7.45
N VAL A 109 -5.07 7.06 -8.08
CA VAL A 109 -4.36 6.16 -9.01
C VAL A 109 -4.93 6.31 -10.40
N VAL A 110 -4.11 6.71 -11.36
CA VAL A 110 -4.43 6.74 -12.78
C VAL A 110 -3.86 5.47 -13.41
N SER A 111 -4.72 4.67 -14.06
CA SER A 111 -4.36 3.43 -14.74
C SER A 111 -4.74 3.51 -16.21
N GLY A 112 -3.79 3.23 -17.10
CA GLY A 112 -3.99 3.19 -18.55
C GLY A 112 -2.83 2.44 -19.20
N SER A 113 -2.19 3.02 -20.22
CA SER A 113 -0.94 2.51 -20.79
C SER A 113 0.23 2.44 -19.80
N THR A 114 0.14 3.22 -18.71
CA THR A 114 1.00 3.15 -17.52
C THR A 114 0.16 3.32 -16.25
N VAL A 115 0.73 3.08 -15.07
CA VAL A 115 0.07 3.33 -13.77
C VAL A 115 0.83 4.44 -13.04
N VAL A 116 0.10 5.44 -12.55
CA VAL A 116 0.64 6.61 -11.82
C VAL A 116 -0.16 6.81 -10.54
N ALA A 117 0.51 7.03 -9.41
CA ALA A 117 -0.13 7.32 -8.13
C ALA A 117 0.26 8.72 -7.62
N GLU A 118 -0.73 9.58 -7.41
CA GLU A 118 -0.56 10.97 -6.96
C GLU A 118 -1.08 11.16 -5.53
N THR A 119 -0.27 11.70 -4.63
CA THR A 119 -0.68 11.87 -3.22
C THR A 119 -1.69 13.00 -3.05
N ARG A 120 -2.73 12.74 -2.24
CA ARG A 120 -3.75 13.72 -1.81
C ARG A 120 -3.31 14.58 -0.61
N ARG A 121 -2.06 14.42 -0.12
CA ARG A 121 -1.49 15.22 0.98
C ARG A 121 -0.95 16.60 0.54
N ARG A 122 -1.06 16.96 -0.75
CA ARG A 122 -0.79 18.31 -1.28
C ARG A 122 -2.08 19.15 -1.30
N GLU A 123 -1.95 20.45 -1.55
CA GLU A 123 -3.08 21.32 -1.89
C GLU A 123 -3.92 20.73 -3.05
N GLN A 124 -5.24 20.77 -2.93
CA GLN A 124 -6.16 20.10 -3.84
C GLN A 124 -5.93 20.48 -5.32
N ARG A 125 -5.65 21.77 -5.60
CA ARG A 125 -5.30 22.27 -6.94
C ARG A 125 -4.11 21.50 -7.54
N ALA A 126 -3.03 21.35 -6.79
CA ALA A 126 -1.83 20.63 -7.22
C ALA A 126 -2.03 19.10 -7.34
N VAL A 127 -3.06 18.53 -6.68
CA VAL A 127 -3.46 17.14 -6.89
C VAL A 127 -4.21 16.99 -8.22
N VAL A 128 -5.16 17.87 -8.51
CA VAL A 128 -5.92 17.89 -9.77
C VAL A 128 -4.96 18.04 -10.95
N GLU A 129 -4.11 19.07 -10.95
CA GLU A 129 -3.15 19.33 -12.04
C GLU A 129 -2.16 18.19 -12.27
N ALA A 130 -1.81 17.42 -11.23
CA ALA A 130 -0.94 16.26 -11.36
C ALA A 130 -1.66 15.07 -11.99
N VAL A 131 -2.91 14.79 -11.55
CA VAL A 131 -3.76 13.72 -12.11
C VAL A 131 -4.16 14.02 -13.56
N VAL A 132 -4.63 15.23 -13.85
CA VAL A 132 -4.94 15.70 -15.21
C VAL A 132 -3.72 15.58 -16.11
N SER A 133 -2.55 16.03 -15.64
CA SER A 133 -1.29 15.92 -16.38
C SER A 133 -0.82 14.46 -16.56
N ALA A 134 -1.17 13.54 -15.65
CA ALA A 134 -0.89 12.11 -15.82
C ALA A 134 -1.79 11.49 -16.88
N VAL A 135 -3.10 11.76 -16.86
CA VAL A 135 -4.07 11.31 -17.88
C VAL A 135 -3.67 11.82 -19.27
N LEU A 136 -3.36 13.11 -19.41
CA LEU A 136 -2.95 13.71 -20.69
C LEU A 136 -1.65 13.09 -21.25
N ARG A 137 -0.74 12.57 -20.41
CA ARG A 137 0.46 11.83 -20.87
C ARG A 137 0.16 10.41 -21.37
N MET A 138 -1.00 9.84 -21.02
CA MET A 138 -1.43 8.51 -21.49
C MET A 138 -2.30 8.58 -22.76
N ALA A 139 -2.68 9.78 -23.21
CA ALA A 139 -3.82 9.97 -24.10
C ALA A 139 -3.51 9.84 -25.59
N THR A 140 -3.91 8.70 -26.16
CA THR A 140 -4.65 8.66 -27.44
C THR A 140 -6.06 8.13 -27.14
N ILE A 141 -6.71 8.70 -26.12
CA ILE A 141 -7.85 8.13 -25.40
C ILE A 141 -8.92 9.23 -25.23
N ASP A 142 -10.13 8.94 -25.71
CA ASP A 142 -11.25 9.89 -25.71
C ASP A 142 -12.16 9.78 -24.47
N THR A 143 -12.09 8.66 -23.73
CA THR A 143 -12.94 8.37 -22.56
C THR A 143 -12.12 8.14 -21.29
N ILE A 144 -12.50 8.79 -20.20
CA ILE A 144 -11.91 8.65 -18.87
C ILE A 144 -13.00 8.19 -17.89
N VAL A 145 -12.70 7.20 -17.06
CA VAL A 145 -13.59 6.77 -15.97
C VAL A 145 -12.98 7.20 -14.64
N ILE A 146 -13.71 7.98 -13.84
CA ILE A 146 -13.30 8.38 -12.49
C ILE A 146 -14.16 7.62 -11.47
N ASP A 147 -13.53 6.86 -10.59
CA ASP A 147 -14.16 6.19 -9.46
C ASP A 147 -14.08 7.07 -8.21
N ALA A 148 -15.27 7.50 -7.76
CA ALA A 148 -15.44 8.47 -6.69
C ALA A 148 -16.34 7.89 -5.56
N PRO A 149 -15.84 6.90 -4.79
CA PRO A 149 -16.61 6.26 -3.72
C PRO A 149 -16.97 7.26 -2.61
N ARG A 150 -18.23 7.27 -2.16
CA ARG A 150 -18.72 8.24 -1.16
C ARG A 150 -18.17 8.00 0.25
N THR A 151 -17.59 6.83 0.51
CA THR A 151 -16.88 6.52 1.76
C THR A 151 -15.55 7.26 1.89
N VAL A 152 -14.94 7.66 0.77
CA VAL A 152 -13.65 8.37 0.75
C VAL A 152 -13.89 9.87 0.89
N CYS A 153 -13.34 10.47 1.95
CA CYS A 153 -13.60 11.87 2.28
C CYS A 153 -13.16 12.80 1.14
N GLY A 154 -14.06 13.68 0.68
CA GLY A 154 -13.80 14.64 -0.40
C GLY A 154 -13.65 14.06 -1.81
N ALA A 155 -13.92 12.76 -2.04
CA ALA A 155 -13.74 12.13 -3.36
C ALA A 155 -14.58 12.79 -4.45
N GLY A 156 -15.87 13.07 -4.19
CA GLY A 156 -16.76 13.71 -5.18
C GLY A 156 -16.30 15.12 -5.59
N THR A 157 -15.82 15.93 -4.65
CA THR A 157 -15.29 17.27 -4.95
C THR A 157 -13.99 17.20 -5.77
N LEU A 158 -13.14 16.20 -5.50
CA LEU A 158 -11.91 15.98 -6.26
C LEU A 158 -12.22 15.44 -7.67
N SER A 159 -13.19 14.52 -7.79
CA SER A 159 -13.69 14.00 -9.08
C SER A 159 -14.19 15.13 -9.98
N ALA A 160 -15.06 16.00 -9.47
CA ALA A 160 -15.64 17.10 -10.23
C ALA A 160 -14.57 18.04 -10.82
N LEU A 161 -13.55 18.41 -10.04
CA LEU A 161 -12.45 19.27 -10.51
C LEU A 161 -11.55 18.60 -11.56
N ILE A 162 -11.22 17.30 -11.37
CA ILE A 162 -10.48 16.53 -12.38
C ILE A 162 -11.30 16.42 -13.67
N ALA A 163 -12.60 16.15 -13.54
CA ALA A 163 -13.49 15.99 -14.67
C ALA A 163 -13.75 17.31 -15.43
N GLU A 164 -13.83 18.44 -14.73
CA GLU A 164 -13.87 19.78 -15.32
C GLU A 164 -12.60 20.08 -16.14
N GLU A 165 -11.41 19.86 -15.57
CA GLU A 165 -10.14 20.11 -16.26
C GLU A 165 -9.90 19.18 -17.46
N LEU A 166 -10.25 17.90 -17.37
CA LEU A 166 -10.10 16.96 -18.50
C LEU A 166 -11.02 17.32 -19.68
N ARG A 167 -12.26 17.72 -19.39
CA ARG A 167 -13.22 18.21 -20.39
C ARG A 167 -12.68 19.50 -21.04
N ALA A 168 -12.10 20.42 -20.25
CA ALA A 168 -11.55 21.69 -20.75
C ALA A 168 -10.22 21.57 -21.51
N ALA A 169 -9.31 20.69 -21.07
CA ALA A 169 -7.94 20.60 -21.60
C ALA A 169 -7.79 19.66 -22.80
N GLY A 170 -8.68 18.69 -22.96
CA GLY A 170 -8.59 17.68 -24.03
C GLY A 170 -9.91 17.33 -24.73
N GLY A 171 -11.04 17.95 -24.37
CA GLY A 171 -12.36 17.59 -24.91
C GLY A 171 -12.83 16.18 -24.52
N MET A 172 -12.20 15.57 -23.51
CA MET A 172 -12.41 14.17 -23.14
C MET A 172 -13.82 13.92 -22.57
N THR A 173 -14.39 12.77 -22.92
CA THR A 173 -15.59 12.25 -22.27
C THR A 173 -15.21 11.71 -20.89
N VAL A 174 -15.76 12.29 -19.82
CA VAL A 174 -15.46 11.85 -18.44
C VAL A 174 -16.71 11.27 -17.79
N LEU A 175 -16.64 9.98 -17.45
CA LEU A 175 -17.66 9.18 -16.78
C LEU A 175 -17.34 9.06 -15.30
N GLU A 176 -18.21 9.55 -14.41
CA GLU A 176 -17.98 9.56 -12.97
C GLU A 176 -18.82 8.45 -12.31
N ILE A 177 -18.14 7.46 -11.72
CA ILE A 177 -18.73 6.24 -11.14
C ILE A 177 -18.74 6.37 -9.62
N GLY A 178 -19.94 6.47 -9.04
CA GLY A 178 -20.17 6.37 -7.60
C GLY A 178 -20.62 4.97 -7.17
N ASP A 179 -20.84 4.78 -5.86
CA ASP A 179 -21.10 3.45 -5.29
C ASP A 179 -22.36 2.75 -5.84
N MET A 180 -23.36 3.49 -6.32
CA MET A 180 -24.57 2.92 -6.91
C MET A 180 -24.33 2.42 -8.34
N GLU A 181 -23.55 3.15 -9.12
CA GLU A 181 -23.19 2.83 -10.50
C GLU A 181 -22.23 1.64 -10.51
N LEU A 182 -21.25 1.65 -9.60
CA LEU A 182 -20.36 0.53 -9.33
C LEU A 182 -21.14 -0.75 -8.94
N ARG A 183 -22.19 -0.65 -8.11
CA ARG A 183 -23.07 -1.78 -7.77
C ARG A 183 -23.85 -2.31 -8.97
N LYS A 184 -24.28 -1.45 -9.90
CA LYS A 184 -24.93 -1.87 -11.16
C LYS A 184 -23.95 -2.65 -12.04
N LEU A 185 -22.71 -2.16 -12.20
CA LEU A 185 -21.65 -2.87 -12.91
C LEU A 185 -21.35 -4.24 -12.26
N ALA A 186 -21.25 -4.28 -10.92
CA ALA A 186 -21.00 -5.51 -10.17
C ALA A 186 -22.15 -6.52 -10.26
N ALA A 187 -23.40 -6.08 -10.42
CA ALA A 187 -24.53 -6.94 -10.71
C ALA A 187 -24.51 -7.44 -12.17
N GLY A 188 -24.15 -6.58 -13.13
CA GLY A 188 -24.11 -6.91 -14.56
C GLY A 188 -23.04 -7.93 -14.98
N ILE A 189 -22.02 -8.17 -14.14
CA ILE A 189 -21.04 -9.26 -14.37
C ILE A 189 -21.51 -10.63 -13.84
N VAL A 190 -22.63 -10.70 -13.14
CA VAL A 190 -23.29 -11.95 -12.75
C VAL A 190 -24.32 -12.29 -13.83
N PRO A 191 -24.27 -13.48 -14.47
CA PRO A 191 -25.32 -13.89 -15.40
C PRO A 191 -26.69 -13.91 -14.71
N SER A 192 -27.66 -13.23 -15.30
CA SER A 192 -29.04 -13.25 -14.81
C SER A 192 -29.78 -14.46 -15.39
N ASP A 193 -30.36 -15.30 -14.53
CA ASP A 193 -31.33 -16.34 -14.91
C ASP A 193 -32.66 -15.67 -15.36
N ALA A 194 -32.63 -14.94 -16.48
CA ALA A 194 -33.72 -14.07 -16.94
C ALA A 194 -33.90 -14.14 -18.46
N SER A 195 -34.47 -15.24 -18.95
CA SER A 195 -35.03 -15.40 -20.30
C SER A 195 -36.05 -16.55 -20.32
N ASP A 196 -37.22 -16.27 -19.76
CA ASP A 196 -38.57 -16.67 -20.18
C ASP A 196 -38.89 -18.15 -20.59
N ASP A 197 -39.67 -18.77 -19.69
CA ASP A 197 -40.97 -19.43 -19.94
C ASP A 197 -41.08 -20.87 -20.53
N ASP A 198 -42.21 -21.50 -20.15
CA ASP A 198 -42.82 -22.78 -20.56
C ASP A 198 -41.92 -23.95 -21.05
N GLY A 199 -41.67 -24.92 -20.15
CA GLY A 199 -41.02 -26.19 -20.51
C GLY A 199 -40.90 -27.19 -19.35
N ALA A 200 -41.92 -28.04 -19.13
CA ALA A 200 -41.89 -29.04 -18.06
C ALA A 200 -40.90 -30.19 -18.33
N SER A 201 -39.88 -30.32 -17.48
CA SER A 201 -39.03 -31.53 -17.41
C SER A 201 -38.45 -31.71 -16.00
N GLU A 202 -38.70 -32.86 -15.37
CA GLU A 202 -38.12 -33.20 -14.08
C GLU A 202 -36.65 -33.63 -14.26
N GLY A 203 -35.73 -32.74 -13.87
CA GLY A 203 -34.29 -33.03 -13.86
C GLY A 203 -33.58 -32.26 -12.76
N ALA A 204 -33.15 -32.96 -11.71
CA ALA A 204 -32.49 -32.37 -10.54
C ALA A 204 -31.03 -31.96 -10.81
N GLY A 205 -30.80 -31.11 -11.82
CA GLY A 205 -29.52 -30.47 -12.06
C GLY A 205 -29.22 -29.43 -11.00
N ARG A 206 -28.00 -29.44 -10.43
CA ARG A 206 -27.51 -28.35 -9.59
C ARG A 206 -27.48 -27.05 -10.41
N ARG A 207 -28.41 -26.15 -10.10
CA ARG A 207 -28.52 -24.81 -10.70
C ARG A 207 -27.31 -23.99 -10.25
N ARG A 208 -26.46 -23.59 -11.19
CA ARG A 208 -25.16 -22.95 -10.91
C ARG A 208 -25.34 -21.49 -10.54
N TRP A 209 -25.05 -21.12 -9.29
CA TRP A 209 -25.13 -19.72 -8.85
C TRP A 209 -23.74 -19.08 -8.86
N GLN A 210 -23.66 -17.85 -9.39
CA GLN A 210 -22.45 -17.03 -9.37
C GLN A 210 -22.71 -15.75 -8.57
N LEU A 211 -21.71 -15.29 -7.82
CA LEU A 211 -21.84 -14.07 -7.00
C LEU A 211 -20.65 -13.13 -7.22
N ALA A 212 -20.92 -11.82 -7.32
CA ALA A 212 -19.88 -10.81 -7.25
C ALA A 212 -19.69 -10.36 -5.80
N LEU A 213 -18.49 -10.56 -5.25
CA LEU A 213 -18.09 -10.08 -3.95
C LEU A 213 -17.27 -8.78 -4.10
N MET A 214 -17.93 -7.64 -3.90
CA MET A 214 -17.18 -6.39 -3.72
C MET A 214 -16.45 -6.43 -2.37
N VAL A 215 -15.12 -6.33 -2.38
CA VAL A 215 -14.36 -5.90 -1.19
C VAL A 215 -14.65 -4.40 -1.03
N PRO A 216 -15.24 -3.95 0.09
CA PRO A 216 -15.64 -2.56 0.24
C PRO A 216 -14.41 -1.65 0.40
N ILE A 217 -14.52 -0.39 -0.04
CA ILE A 217 -13.55 0.64 0.31
C ILE A 217 -13.96 1.22 1.66
N VAL A 218 -13.55 0.53 2.73
CA VAL A 218 -13.69 0.96 4.11
C VAL A 218 -12.32 0.87 4.79
N SER A 219 -11.67 2.02 4.90
CA SER A 219 -10.58 2.35 5.81
C SER A 219 -9.27 1.54 5.79
N ALA A 220 -8.16 2.28 5.71
CA ALA A 220 -6.84 1.92 6.22
C ALA A 220 -6.12 0.68 5.62
N VAL A 221 -5.54 0.84 4.43
CA VAL A 221 -4.12 0.45 4.25
C VAL A 221 -3.36 1.50 3.46
N LEU A 222 -2.11 1.74 3.85
CA LEU A 222 -1.19 2.66 3.19
C LEU A 222 -0.95 2.28 1.71
N GLY A 223 -0.83 3.29 0.85
CA GLY A 223 -0.52 3.12 -0.57
C GLY A 223 0.98 3.17 -0.83
N VAL A 224 1.46 2.28 -1.70
CA VAL A 224 2.79 2.35 -2.34
C VAL A 224 2.64 3.15 -3.64
N GLY A 225 3.54 4.10 -3.92
CA GLY A 225 3.45 4.95 -5.11
C GLY A 225 4.82 5.34 -5.68
N VAL A 226 5.03 5.07 -6.96
CA VAL A 226 6.26 5.24 -7.75
C VAL A 226 5.81 5.44 -9.23
N ALA A 227 6.25 6.41 -10.04
CA ALA A 227 7.09 7.59 -9.78
C ALA A 227 6.94 8.72 -10.84
N VAL A 228 7.16 9.96 -10.38
CA VAL A 228 7.92 11.09 -10.98
C VAL A 228 7.90 11.33 -12.51
N HIS A 229 7.44 12.54 -12.93
CA HIS A 229 8.21 13.44 -13.83
C HIS A 229 7.65 14.88 -13.98
N ARG A 230 8.49 15.91 -13.74
CA ARG A 230 8.48 17.27 -14.36
C ARG A 230 9.88 17.93 -14.22
N PRO A 231 10.34 18.75 -15.19
CA PRO A 231 11.59 19.54 -15.12
C PRO A 231 11.31 21.02 -14.68
N THR A 232 12.23 22.01 -14.61
CA THR A 232 13.62 22.14 -15.16
C THR A 232 14.61 22.78 -14.12
N PRO A 233 15.47 23.84 -14.33
CA PRO A 233 16.52 24.23 -13.34
C PRO A 233 16.06 25.44 -12.45
N PRO A 234 16.90 26.18 -11.68
CA PRO A 234 18.24 26.72 -11.99
C PRO A 234 19.43 25.96 -11.34
N THR A 235 20.65 26.32 -11.73
CA THR A 235 21.89 25.60 -11.41
C THR A 235 22.49 25.94 -10.03
N VAL A 236 22.84 24.91 -9.23
CA VAL A 236 24.12 24.74 -8.51
C VAL A 236 24.13 23.39 -7.76
N GLN A 237 25.19 22.59 -8.01
CA GLN A 237 25.55 21.32 -7.33
C GLN A 237 24.57 20.12 -7.41
N ASP A 238 25.14 18.92 -7.30
CA ASP A 238 24.51 17.63 -7.61
C ASP A 238 23.39 17.23 -6.64
N VAL A 239 22.18 17.71 -6.91
CA VAL A 239 20.96 17.16 -6.30
C VAL A 239 20.69 15.79 -6.93
N VAL A 240 21.28 14.74 -6.34
CA VAL A 240 20.87 13.35 -6.58
C VAL A 240 19.34 13.28 -6.41
N PRO A 241 18.57 12.93 -7.46
CA PRO A 241 17.12 12.93 -7.37
C PRO A 241 16.65 11.88 -6.36
N THR A 242 15.50 12.10 -5.73
CA THR A 242 14.99 11.20 -4.68
C THR A 242 13.62 10.63 -5.03
N THR A 243 13.30 9.52 -4.37
CA THR A 243 11.98 8.92 -4.37
C THR A 243 11.58 8.57 -2.93
N VAL A 244 10.28 8.52 -2.65
CA VAL A 244 9.77 8.10 -1.34
C VAL A 244 9.55 6.59 -1.39
N VAL A 245 10.20 5.87 -0.49
CA VAL A 245 9.93 4.45 -0.23
C VAL A 245 9.01 4.35 0.98
N VAL A 246 7.96 3.54 0.87
CA VAL A 246 7.06 3.17 1.96
C VAL A 246 7.23 1.68 2.22
N GLU A 247 7.52 1.30 3.46
CA GLU A 247 7.67 -0.07 3.90
C GLU A 247 6.89 -0.24 5.20
N GLY A 248 5.80 -1.02 5.17
CA GLY A 248 4.88 -1.16 6.30
C GLY A 248 4.38 0.21 6.81
N HIS A 249 4.74 0.53 8.06
CA HIS A 249 4.29 1.73 8.77
C HIS A 249 5.24 2.93 8.61
N VAL A 250 6.37 2.77 7.89
CA VAL A 250 7.43 3.78 7.75
C VAL A 250 7.53 4.26 6.32
N ALA A 251 7.71 5.57 6.12
CA ALA A 251 8.14 6.12 4.84
C ALA A 251 9.36 7.03 5.00
N LEU A 252 10.26 6.99 4.01
CA LEU A 252 11.52 7.72 3.95
C LEU A 252 11.86 8.12 2.50
N GLU A 253 12.67 9.16 2.34
CA GLU A 253 13.29 9.50 1.05
C GLU A 253 14.59 8.72 0.87
N VAL A 254 14.78 8.16 -0.33
CA VAL A 254 16.02 7.51 -0.77
C VAL A 254 16.42 8.04 -2.16
N PRO A 255 17.68 7.90 -2.59
CA PRO A 255 18.08 8.22 -3.96
C PRO A 255 17.27 7.45 -5.01
N SER A 256 16.86 8.13 -6.08
CA SER A 256 16.14 7.53 -7.19
C SER A 256 17.01 6.52 -7.94
N GLY A 257 16.45 5.35 -8.27
CA GLY A 257 17.16 4.32 -9.04
C GLY A 257 18.06 3.40 -8.20
N TRP A 258 18.19 3.61 -6.89
CA TRP A 258 18.81 2.63 -6.00
C TRP A 258 17.88 1.40 -5.82
N PRO A 259 18.31 0.16 -6.12
CA PRO A 259 17.47 -1.02 -5.98
C PRO A 259 17.05 -1.27 -4.54
N VAL A 260 15.74 -1.43 -4.36
CA VAL A 260 15.09 -1.76 -3.08
C VAL A 260 14.86 -3.27 -3.02
N ARG A 261 15.34 -3.94 -1.98
CA ARG A 261 15.19 -5.39 -1.76
C ARG A 261 14.81 -5.68 -0.31
N ARG A 262 13.87 -6.59 -0.06
CA ARG A 262 13.58 -7.06 1.31
C ARG A 262 14.44 -8.27 1.63
N VAL A 263 15.35 -8.13 2.60
CA VAL A 263 16.19 -9.20 3.14
C VAL A 263 15.43 -9.88 4.26
N VAL A 264 14.92 -11.09 4.00
CA VAL A 264 14.11 -11.89 4.94
C VAL A 264 14.84 -13.13 5.48
N ALA A 265 16.07 -13.36 5.06
CA ALA A 265 16.89 -14.52 5.42
C ALA A 265 18.37 -14.12 5.62
N GLY A 266 19.11 -14.93 6.37
CA GLY A 266 20.48 -14.63 6.79
C GLY A 266 20.55 -14.04 8.21
N PRO A 267 21.75 -13.68 8.70
CA PRO A 267 21.93 -13.15 10.04
C PRO A 267 21.40 -11.71 10.20
N GLY A 268 20.73 -11.47 11.32
CA GLY A 268 20.10 -10.19 11.68
C GLY A 268 18.60 -10.15 11.39
N SER A 269 17.94 -9.07 11.81
CA SER A 269 16.49 -8.88 11.62
C SER A 269 16.11 -8.78 10.14
N ALA A 270 14.90 -9.24 9.81
CA ALA A 270 14.30 -8.99 8.50
C ALA A 270 14.20 -7.48 8.25
N ARG A 271 14.70 -7.03 7.09
CA ARG A 271 15.01 -5.62 6.81
C ARG A 271 14.82 -5.27 5.35
N LEU A 272 14.48 -4.02 5.07
CA LEU A 272 14.62 -3.47 3.73
C LEU A 272 16.07 -3.03 3.53
N GLN A 273 16.65 -3.35 2.38
CA GLN A 273 17.95 -2.85 1.93
C GLN A 273 17.75 -2.02 0.66
N ILE A 274 18.25 -0.80 0.65
CA ILE A 274 18.29 0.09 -0.51
C ILE A 274 19.77 0.31 -0.83
N SER A 275 20.27 -0.26 -1.93
CA SER A 275 21.72 -0.29 -2.26
C SER A 275 22.09 0.69 -3.36
N SER A 276 23.29 1.27 -3.31
CA SER A 276 23.81 2.06 -4.43
C SER A 276 24.08 1.17 -5.65
N PRO A 277 23.68 1.59 -6.88
CA PRO A 277 24.06 0.91 -8.12
C PRO A 277 25.56 0.96 -8.42
N SER A 278 26.27 1.96 -7.88
CA SER A 278 27.67 2.25 -8.20
C SER A 278 28.68 1.84 -7.14
N ASP A 279 28.23 1.58 -5.89
CA ASP A 279 29.07 1.08 -4.81
C ASP A 279 28.31 0.06 -3.94
N PRO A 280 28.63 -1.25 -4.01
CA PRO A 280 27.94 -2.28 -3.24
C PRO A 280 28.18 -2.19 -1.72
N GLU A 281 29.21 -1.47 -1.27
CA GLU A 281 29.47 -1.25 0.16
C GLU A 281 28.57 -0.14 0.75
N VAL A 282 27.89 0.65 -0.10
CA VAL A 282 26.97 1.72 0.32
C VAL A 282 25.52 1.24 0.21
N ALA A 283 24.84 1.13 1.35
CA ALA A 283 23.44 0.77 1.44
C ALA A 283 22.73 1.40 2.64
N LEU A 284 21.41 1.56 2.52
CA LEU A 284 20.52 1.91 3.62
C LEU A 284 19.79 0.65 4.07
N HIS A 285 19.79 0.37 5.37
CA HIS A 285 19.00 -0.69 5.98
C HIS A 285 17.83 -0.08 6.76
N VAL A 286 16.62 -0.63 6.64
CA VAL A 286 15.43 -0.17 7.38
C VAL A 286 14.80 -1.33 8.13
N THR A 287 14.61 -1.17 9.44
CA THR A 287 13.74 -2.04 10.25
C THR A 287 12.71 -1.21 11.02
N GLN A 288 11.62 -1.86 11.39
CA GLN A 288 10.54 -1.25 12.17
C GLN A 288 10.01 -2.23 13.22
N SER A 289 9.43 -1.73 14.30
CA SER A 289 8.67 -2.54 15.25
C SER A 289 7.55 -1.71 15.87
N LYS A 290 6.33 -2.25 15.96
CA LYS A 290 5.29 -1.71 16.84
C LYS A 290 5.79 -1.83 18.29
N VAL A 291 5.67 -0.77 19.09
CA VAL A 291 6.08 -0.75 20.50
C VAL A 291 4.91 -0.32 21.40
N ALA A 292 4.64 -1.11 22.45
CA ALA A 292 3.58 -0.82 23.41
C ALA A 292 3.93 0.30 24.40
N LEU A 293 5.23 0.52 24.64
CA LEU A 293 5.76 1.64 25.43
C LEU A 293 6.49 2.59 24.48
N ALA A 294 5.87 3.75 24.22
CA ALA A 294 6.43 4.77 23.35
C ALA A 294 7.44 5.66 24.12
N GLY A 295 8.68 5.18 24.22
CA GLY A 295 9.77 5.91 24.90
C GLY A 295 11.15 5.58 24.32
N LEU A 296 12.03 6.59 24.29
CA LEU A 296 13.40 6.41 23.83
C LEU A 296 14.24 5.64 24.86
N ASP A 297 14.05 5.89 26.16
CA ASP A 297 14.80 5.24 27.22
C ASP A 297 14.52 3.73 27.28
N ALA A 298 13.24 3.33 27.27
CA ALA A 298 12.83 1.93 27.15
C ALA A 298 13.32 1.27 25.84
N THR A 299 13.49 2.06 24.76
CA THR A 299 14.13 1.61 23.52
C THR A 299 15.64 1.40 23.71
N ALA A 300 16.32 2.28 24.44
CA ALA A 300 17.73 2.17 24.76
C ALA A 300 18.02 0.96 25.67
N GLU A 301 17.22 0.73 26.72
CA GLU A 301 17.31 -0.42 27.61
C GLU A 301 17.13 -1.74 26.84
N PHE A 302 16.10 -1.83 25.99
CA PHE A 302 15.87 -2.99 25.12
C PHE A 302 17.06 -3.25 24.18
N LEU A 303 17.57 -2.20 23.53
CA LEU A 303 18.71 -2.33 22.61
C LEU A 303 20.00 -2.71 23.34
N LYS A 304 20.23 -2.16 24.54
CA LYS A 304 21.39 -2.49 25.37
C LYS A 304 21.37 -3.97 25.79
N SER A 305 20.22 -4.47 26.26
CA SER A 305 20.03 -5.89 26.59
C SER A 305 20.27 -6.81 25.38
N ALA A 306 19.77 -6.44 24.20
CA ALA A 306 20.00 -7.19 22.96
C ALA A 306 21.48 -7.17 22.50
N ILE A 307 22.18 -6.05 22.70
CA ILE A 307 23.61 -5.89 22.39
C ILE A 307 24.49 -6.69 23.36
N ASP A 308 24.19 -6.64 24.67
CA ASP A 308 24.92 -7.39 25.70
C ASP A 308 24.74 -8.91 25.57
N SER A 309 23.65 -9.35 24.93
CA SER A 309 23.38 -10.76 24.61
C SER A 309 24.07 -11.25 23.33
N ALA A 310 24.71 -10.35 22.56
CA ALA A 310 25.36 -10.67 21.29
C ALA A 310 26.86 -10.98 21.48
N PRO A 311 27.52 -11.67 20.51
CA PRO A 311 28.95 -11.91 20.58
C PRO A 311 29.75 -10.60 20.59
N ALA A 312 30.81 -10.53 21.40
CA ALA A 312 31.61 -9.31 21.57
C ALA A 312 32.16 -8.79 20.23
N GLY A 313 32.11 -7.46 20.03
CA GLY A 313 32.56 -6.80 18.80
C GLY A 313 31.57 -6.81 17.63
N VAL A 314 30.49 -7.60 17.69
CA VAL A 314 29.41 -7.63 16.67
C VAL A 314 28.63 -6.32 16.65
N PHE A 315 28.42 -5.73 17.82
CA PHE A 315 27.84 -4.40 18.01
C PHE A 315 28.72 -3.59 18.96
N VAL A 316 28.98 -2.33 18.62
CA VAL A 316 29.89 -1.41 19.31
C VAL A 316 29.33 0.02 19.29
N ASP A 317 30.02 0.97 19.93
CA ASP A 317 29.72 2.41 19.91
C ASP A 317 28.27 2.77 20.31
N PHE A 318 27.68 2.01 21.24
CA PHE A 318 26.32 2.24 21.73
C PHE A 318 26.22 3.55 22.52
N ASN A 319 25.34 4.44 22.07
CA ASN A 319 24.96 5.68 22.75
C ASN A 319 23.43 5.71 22.95
N PRO A 320 22.93 5.69 24.20
CA PRO A 320 21.50 5.70 24.50
C PRO A 320 20.83 7.08 24.31
N ALA A 321 21.59 8.17 24.26
CA ALA A 321 21.10 9.55 24.30
C ALA A 321 21.79 10.41 23.25
N GLY A 322 21.76 9.97 22.00
CA GLY A 322 22.28 10.70 20.85
C GLY A 322 21.30 11.74 20.30
N GLN A 323 21.80 12.59 19.40
CA GLN A 323 20.99 13.40 18.49
C GLN A 323 21.43 13.14 17.05
N ASN A 324 20.46 13.02 16.16
CA ASN A 324 20.66 13.03 14.71
C ASN A 324 19.48 13.78 14.09
N ALA A 325 19.66 14.48 12.97
CA ALA A 325 18.56 15.14 12.24
C ALA A 325 17.68 16.10 13.09
N GLY A 326 18.19 16.64 14.20
CA GLY A 326 17.43 17.46 15.15
C GLY A 326 16.44 16.71 16.06
N ARG A 327 16.49 15.36 16.10
CA ARG A 327 15.67 14.53 17.00
C ARG A 327 16.53 13.70 17.98
N PRO A 328 16.03 13.40 19.19
CA PRO A 328 16.64 12.41 20.10
C PRO A 328 16.66 11.02 19.47
N VAL A 329 17.77 10.30 19.60
CA VAL A 329 18.00 8.97 19.00
C VAL A 329 18.86 8.08 19.91
N VAL A 330 18.68 6.76 19.81
CA VAL A 330 19.69 5.78 20.22
C VAL A 330 20.57 5.49 19.00
N THR A 331 21.88 5.37 19.17
CA THR A 331 22.80 4.97 18.09
C THR A 331 23.71 3.83 18.50
N TYR A 332 24.14 3.01 17.53
CA TYR A 332 25.16 1.99 17.68
C TYR A 332 25.75 1.60 16.31
N ARG A 333 26.86 0.87 16.30
CA ARG A 333 27.49 0.36 15.07
C ARG A 333 27.51 -1.18 15.07
N GLU A 334 26.95 -1.77 14.02
CA GLU A 334 27.03 -3.20 13.69
C GLU A 334 28.28 -3.43 12.81
N VAL A 335 29.23 -4.25 13.25
CA VAL A 335 30.47 -4.54 12.51
C VAL A 335 30.31 -5.84 11.74
N ARG A 336 30.65 -5.85 10.44
CA ARG A 336 30.56 -7.04 9.57
C ARG A 336 31.85 -7.21 8.77
N SER A 337 31.95 -8.35 8.09
CA SER A 337 33.05 -8.64 7.16
C SER A 337 32.95 -7.72 5.93
N GLY A 338 33.77 -6.66 5.89
CA GLY A 338 33.89 -5.72 4.77
C GLY A 338 33.28 -4.33 5.01
N HIS A 339 32.19 -4.27 5.77
CA HIS A 339 31.44 -3.03 6.06
C HIS A 339 31.02 -2.90 7.52
N ASP A 340 30.76 -1.67 7.93
CA ASP A 340 30.05 -1.32 9.15
C ASP A 340 28.66 -0.78 8.81
N VAL A 341 27.66 -1.03 9.68
CA VAL A 341 26.34 -0.40 9.61
C VAL A 341 26.12 0.47 10.85
N ARG A 342 26.02 1.78 10.68
CA ARG A 342 25.69 2.72 11.77
C ARG A 342 24.19 2.86 11.89
N TRP A 343 23.63 2.33 12.97
CA TRP A 343 22.20 2.39 13.25
C TRP A 343 21.85 3.65 14.01
N THR A 344 20.82 4.35 13.51
CA THR A 344 20.10 5.41 14.20
C THR A 344 18.68 4.91 14.47
N VAL A 345 18.27 4.91 15.75
CA VAL A 345 16.98 4.37 16.20
C VAL A 345 16.21 5.42 16.99
N TRP A 346 14.92 5.56 16.69
CA TRP A 346 14.00 6.40 17.48
C TRP A 346 12.60 5.79 17.48
N VAL A 347 11.72 6.33 18.33
CA VAL A 347 10.28 6.05 18.27
C VAL A 347 9.61 7.23 17.56
N ASP A 348 8.77 6.93 16.56
CA ASP A 348 7.83 7.87 15.97
C ASP A 348 6.42 7.28 16.12
N LYS A 349 5.52 8.02 16.78
CA LYS A 349 4.23 7.53 17.28
C LYS A 349 4.39 6.23 18.09
N ALA A 350 3.86 5.11 17.59
CA ALA A 350 3.97 3.78 18.19
C ALA A 350 4.94 2.85 17.44
N ILE A 351 5.76 3.39 16.53
CA ILE A 351 6.71 2.64 15.70
C ILE A 351 8.14 3.00 16.11
N ARG A 352 8.90 2.00 16.57
CA ARG A 352 10.36 2.11 16.66
C ARG A 352 10.94 1.93 15.25
N ILE A 353 11.55 2.99 14.73
CA ILE A 353 12.19 3.04 13.41
C ILE A 353 13.71 2.90 13.62
N SER A 354 14.35 2.00 12.87
CA SER A 354 15.82 1.89 12.83
C SER A 354 16.32 2.05 11.41
N ILE A 355 17.21 3.02 11.18
CA ILE A 355 17.90 3.25 9.90
C ILE A 355 19.38 2.91 10.08
N GLY A 356 19.88 1.97 9.31
CA GLY A 356 21.28 1.54 9.29
C GLY A 356 22.02 2.08 8.08
N CYS A 357 22.94 3.02 8.28
CA CYS A 357 23.84 3.52 7.24
C CYS A 357 25.00 2.53 7.05
N GLN A 358 25.00 1.75 5.98
CA GLN A 358 26.11 0.87 5.63
C GLN A 358 27.22 1.66 4.92
N SER A 359 28.47 1.41 5.32
CA SER A 359 29.66 1.95 4.67
C SER A 359 30.82 0.96 4.75
N ARG A 360 31.75 1.01 3.79
CA ARG A 360 32.99 0.24 3.81
C ARG A 360 33.74 0.44 5.13
N HIS A 361 34.21 -0.66 5.72
CA HIS A 361 34.87 -0.67 7.03
C HIS A 361 36.07 0.30 7.08
N GLY A 362 36.21 1.03 8.18
CA GLY A 362 37.29 1.98 8.40
C GLY A 362 37.08 3.40 7.85
N LEU A 363 36.04 3.66 7.04
CA LEU A 363 35.58 5.06 6.86
C LEU A 363 35.06 5.60 8.19
N GLY A 364 35.58 6.76 8.61
CA GLY A 364 35.29 7.39 9.90
C GLY A 364 33.82 7.83 10.05
N ALA A 365 33.51 8.54 11.14
CA ALA A 365 32.15 8.88 11.56
C ALA A 365 31.31 9.74 10.59
N ALA A 366 31.84 10.11 9.42
CA ALA A 366 31.07 10.71 8.34
C ALA A 366 29.97 9.75 7.86
N THR A 367 28.72 10.22 7.91
CA THR A 367 27.56 9.57 7.29
C THR A 367 27.44 10.04 5.84
N SER A 368 26.90 9.19 4.94
CA SER A 368 26.57 9.61 3.58
C SER A 368 25.39 10.59 3.58
N SER A 369 25.42 11.59 2.70
CA SER A 369 24.37 12.62 2.58
C SER A 369 22.97 12.01 2.33
N GLU A 370 22.97 10.86 1.71
CA GLU A 370 21.87 9.97 1.37
C GLU A 370 21.26 9.34 2.62
N CYS A 371 22.09 8.84 3.55
CA CYS A 371 21.59 8.31 4.82
C CYS A 371 21.15 9.42 5.76
N ASP A 372 21.84 10.57 5.79
CA ASP A 372 21.37 11.74 6.55
C ASP A 372 20.01 12.25 6.02
N ARG A 373 19.74 12.10 4.73
CA ARG A 373 18.42 12.40 4.13
C ARG A 373 17.39 11.34 4.49
N ALA A 374 17.75 10.06 4.46
CA ALA A 374 16.90 8.96 4.91
C ALA A 374 16.48 9.13 6.38
N VAL A 375 17.42 9.41 7.29
CA VAL A 375 17.13 9.64 8.72
C VAL A 375 16.27 10.90 8.94
N ARG A 376 16.55 12.01 8.22
CA ARG A 376 15.73 13.24 8.31
C ARG A 376 14.29 13.01 7.86
N SER A 377 14.10 12.33 6.72
CA SER A 377 12.78 12.14 6.09
C SER A 377 11.96 10.98 6.68
N ALA A 378 12.62 9.99 7.30
CA ALA A 378 11.98 8.81 7.87
C ALA A 378 10.98 9.17 8.99
N ARG A 379 9.76 8.65 8.85
CA ARG A 379 8.61 8.92 9.73
C ARG A 379 7.53 7.82 9.67
N ALA A 380 6.73 7.71 10.72
CA ALA A 380 5.57 6.83 10.81
C ALA A 380 4.37 7.41 10.03
N VAL A 381 3.91 6.71 8.99
CA VAL A 381 2.91 7.21 8.03
C VAL A 381 1.45 6.93 8.38
N MET A 382 1.23 6.03 9.33
CA MET A 382 -0.03 5.84 10.08
C MET A 382 -0.08 6.89 11.20
#